data_AF-A0A4Y2DNG6-F1
#
_entry.id   AF-A0A4Y2DNG6-F1
#
_cell.length_a   1.000
_cell.length_b   1.000
_cell.length_c   1.000
_cell.angle_alpha   90.00
_cell.angle_beta   90.00
_cell.angle_gamma   90.00
#
_symmetry.space_group_name_H-M   'P 1'
#
loop_
_entity.id
_entity.type
_entity.pdbx_description
1 polymer ?
#
loop_
_entity_poly.entity_id
_entity_poly.type
_entity_poly.pdbx_seq_one_letter_code
_entity_poly.pdbx_strand_id
1 'polypeptide(L)'
;MLSCRHHIFERILDSVHKELLGATSGPENTNFIEFRDSIWSTIKAETCFTTLLIKDRSLKLTKEHSIRSLKRILSTPNKKNFLPRADYRECAELMLILLGETPERGIQWLKPGTAHHAR
;
A
#
# COMPACT_ATOMS: atom_id res chain seq x y z
N MET A 1 13.85 -8.49 15.40
CA MET A 1 13.03 -7.44 16.06
C MET A 1 12.14 -6.65 15.06
N LEU A 2 11.81 -7.19 13.87
CA LEU A 2 10.84 -6.58 12.95
C LEU A 2 9.38 -6.94 13.28
N SER A 3 9.16 -8.14 13.81
CA SER A 3 7.86 -8.68 14.19
C SER A 3 7.12 -7.82 15.22
N CYS A 4 7.85 -7.19 16.15
CA CYS A 4 7.24 -6.32 17.17
C CYS A 4 6.73 -4.99 16.59
N ARG A 5 7.41 -4.42 15.59
CA ARG A 5 7.02 -3.12 14.99
C ARG A 5 5.88 -3.29 14.00
N HIS A 6 5.90 -4.37 13.22
CA HIS A 6 4.78 -4.73 12.33
C HIS A 6 3.48 -4.88 13.13
N HIS A 7 3.54 -5.63 14.24
CA HIS A 7 2.38 -5.82 15.12
C HIS A 7 1.86 -4.51 15.74
N ILE A 8 2.74 -3.60 16.16
CA ILE A 8 2.31 -2.29 16.68
C ILE A 8 1.57 -1.49 15.60
N PHE A 9 2.07 -1.48 14.36
CA PHE A 9 1.41 -0.77 13.27
C PHE A 9 0.09 -1.42 12.86
N GLU A 10 0.02 -2.75 12.84
CA GLU A 10 -1.23 -3.49 12.62
C GLU A 10 -2.30 -3.08 13.64
N ARG A 11 -1.95 -2.97 14.93
CA ARG A 11 -2.88 -2.52 15.97
C ARG A 11 -3.34 -1.08 15.81
N ILE A 12 -2.45 -0.19 15.39
CA ILE A 12 -2.82 1.22 15.12
C ILE A 12 -3.81 1.26 13.95
N LEU A 13 -3.52 0.54 12.87
CA LEU A 13 -4.40 0.46 11.70
C LEU A 13 -5.75 -0.18 12.03
N ASP A 14 -5.77 -1.23 12.85
CA ASP A 14 -7.00 -1.87 13.34
C ASP A 14 -7.84 -0.89 14.18
N SER A 15 -7.21 -0.12 15.07
CA SER A 15 -7.90 0.90 15.86
C SER A 15 -8.52 1.98 14.97
N VAL A 16 -7.76 2.51 14.01
CA VAL A 16 -8.27 3.52 13.06
C VAL A 16 -9.41 2.96 12.22
N HIS A 17 -9.28 1.73 11.74
CA HIS A 17 -10.34 1.05 11.00
C HIS A 17 -11.62 0.95 11.82
N LYS A 18 -11.53 0.51 13.08
CA LYS A 18 -12.69 0.38 13.99
C LYS A 18 -13.40 1.71 14.22
N GLU A 19 -12.64 2.79 14.40
CA GLU A 19 -13.21 4.13 14.55
C GLU A 19 -13.92 4.62 13.28
N LEU A 20 -13.36 4.34 12.10
CA LEU A 20 -13.90 4.85 10.83
C LEU A 20 -15.03 4.00 10.25
N LEU A 21 -14.93 2.68 10.41
CA LEU A 21 -15.76 1.69 9.70
C LEU A 21 -16.55 0.77 10.64
N GLY A 22 -16.39 0.94 11.95
CA GLY A 22 -17.03 0.11 12.97
C GLY A 22 -16.27 -1.19 13.27
N ALA A 23 -16.65 -1.83 14.38
CA ALA A 23 -16.09 -3.11 14.77
C ALA A 23 -16.61 -4.24 13.88
N THR A 24 -15.70 -5.06 13.36
CA THR A 24 -16.02 -6.29 12.63
C THR A 24 -15.90 -7.48 13.59
N SER A 25 -16.91 -8.34 13.62
CA SER A 25 -16.96 -9.53 14.50
C SER A 25 -16.69 -10.85 13.76
N GLY A 26 -16.58 -10.81 12.43
CA GLY A 26 -16.30 -11.98 11.59
C GLY A 26 -14.80 -12.26 11.43
N PRO A 27 -14.42 -13.50 11.05
CA PRO A 27 -13.03 -13.85 10.73
C PRO A 27 -12.53 -13.17 9.44
N GLU A 28 -13.46 -12.67 8.61
CA GLU A 28 -13.22 -11.94 7.39
C GLU A 28 -14.06 -10.65 7.39
N ASN A 29 -13.53 -9.61 6.76
CA ASN A 29 -14.24 -8.33 6.63
C ASN A 29 -15.18 -8.37 5.41
N THR A 30 -16.49 -8.42 5.64
CA THR A 30 -17.51 -8.46 4.57
C THR A 30 -17.37 -7.32 3.57
N ASN A 31 -17.03 -6.11 4.02
CA ASN A 31 -16.83 -4.96 3.14
C ASN A 31 -15.63 -5.20 2.20
N PHE A 32 -14.59 -5.87 2.70
CA PHE A 32 -13.43 -6.21 1.89
C PHE A 32 -13.71 -7.34 0.90
N ILE A 33 -14.53 -8.33 1.28
CA ILE A 33 -15.01 -9.39 0.38
C ILE A 33 -15.84 -8.77 -0.75
N GLU A 34 -16.81 -7.92 -0.43
CA GLU A 34 -17.65 -7.23 -1.41
C GLU A 34 -16.80 -6.36 -2.35
N PHE A 35 -15.86 -5.61 -1.78
CA PHE A 35 -14.93 -4.80 -2.58
C PHE A 35 -14.12 -5.67 -3.55
N ARG A 36 -13.53 -6.75 -3.05
CA ARG A 36 -12.70 -7.67 -3.83
C ARG A 36 -13.49 -8.37 -4.93
N ASP A 37 -14.67 -8.89 -4.63
CA ASP A 37 -15.38 -9.81 -5.51
C ASP A 37 -16.37 -9.11 -6.44
N SER A 38 -17.00 -8.02 -5.98
CA SER A 38 -18.02 -7.31 -6.75
C SER A 38 -17.48 -6.00 -7.33
N ILE A 39 -16.84 -5.17 -6.51
CA ILE A 39 -16.49 -3.79 -6.90
C ILE A 39 -15.22 -3.74 -7.74
N TRP A 40 -14.22 -4.57 -7.45
CA TRP A 40 -12.90 -4.52 -8.09
C TRP A 40 -12.96 -4.57 -9.61
N SER A 41 -13.82 -5.44 -10.15
CA SER A 41 -14.00 -5.61 -11.61
C SER A 41 -14.56 -4.37 -12.31
N THR A 42 -15.21 -3.46 -11.57
CA THR A 42 -15.80 -2.23 -12.10
C THR A 42 -14.83 -1.05 -12.11
N ILE A 43 -13.70 -1.16 -11.40
CA ILE A 43 -12.71 -0.08 -11.29
C ILE A 43 -11.86 -0.05 -12.56
N LYS A 44 -11.91 1.06 -13.30
CA LYS A 44 -11.06 1.31 -14.48
C LYS A 44 -9.66 1.76 -14.08
N ALA A 45 -8.92 0.86 -13.43
CA ALA A 45 -7.64 1.17 -12.80
C ALA A 45 -6.55 1.61 -13.80
N GLU A 46 -6.59 1.10 -15.03
CA GLU A 46 -5.61 1.40 -16.08
C GLU A 46 -5.74 2.82 -16.66
N THR A 47 -6.93 3.44 -16.57
CA THR A 47 -7.23 4.70 -17.27
C THR A 47 -7.57 5.85 -16.34
N CYS A 48 -7.84 5.60 -15.05
CA CYS A 48 -8.36 6.61 -14.14
C CYS A 48 -7.76 6.46 -12.73
N PHE A 49 -6.58 7.04 -12.51
CA PHE A 49 -6.06 7.30 -11.17
C PHE A 49 -5.43 8.69 -11.11
N THR A 50 -5.45 9.29 -9.92
CA THR A 50 -4.83 10.60 -9.67
C THR A 50 -3.64 10.44 -8.76
N THR A 51 -2.58 11.16 -9.07
CA THR A 51 -1.38 11.23 -8.22
C THR A 51 -1.59 12.25 -7.10
N LEU A 52 -0.86 12.08 -5.99
CA LEU A 52 -0.84 13.02 -4.88
C LEU A 52 -0.25 14.38 -5.32
N LEU A 53 -1.11 15.39 -5.39
CA LEU A 53 -0.71 16.76 -5.69
C LEU A 53 -0.23 17.48 -4.44
N ILE A 54 1.09 17.56 -4.27
CA ILE A 54 1.71 18.30 -3.17
C ILE A 54 1.90 19.76 -3.58
N LYS A 55 0.98 20.62 -3.10
CA LYS A 55 1.02 22.07 -3.33
C LYS A 55 2.04 22.79 -2.43
N ASP A 56 2.19 22.31 -1.21
CA ASP A 56 3.12 22.88 -0.23
C ASP A 56 4.57 22.76 -0.73
N ARG A 57 5.25 23.90 -0.83
CA ARG A 57 6.64 23.98 -1.28
C ARG A 57 7.59 23.25 -0.35
N SER A 58 7.35 23.28 0.96
CA SER A 58 8.19 22.64 1.97
C SER A 58 8.19 21.11 1.82
N LEU A 59 7.07 20.53 1.38
CA LEU A 59 6.90 19.09 1.20
C LEU A 59 7.44 18.58 -0.15
N LYS A 60 7.79 19.46 -1.09
CA LYS A 60 8.36 19.05 -2.39
C LYS A 60 9.71 18.33 -2.23
N LEU A 61 10.58 18.85 -1.37
CA LEU A 61 11.86 18.21 -1.07
C LEU A 61 11.66 16.84 -0.43
N THR A 62 10.69 16.72 0.48
CA THR A 62 10.32 15.44 1.10
C THR A 62 9.83 14.45 0.04
N LYS A 63 8.97 14.88 -0.89
CA LYS A 63 8.52 14.05 -2.01
C LYS A 63 9.68 13.50 -2.83
N GLU A 64 10.58 14.37 -3.27
CA GLU A 64 11.74 13.96 -4.06
C GLU A 64 12.65 13.00 -3.29
N HIS A 65 12.86 13.26 -2.00
CA HIS A 65 13.64 12.37 -1.14
C HIS A 65 12.99 11.00 -0.98
N SER A 66 11.66 10.96 -0.81
CA SER A 66 10.88 9.72 -0.76
C SER A 66 10.98 8.94 -2.07
N ILE A 67 10.83 9.60 -3.22
CA ILE A 67 10.98 8.97 -4.54
C ILE A 67 12.37 8.34 -4.69
N ARG A 68 13.44 9.09 -4.38
CA ARG A 68 14.82 8.57 -4.44
C ARG A 68 15.02 7.37 -3.51
N SER A 69 14.45 7.43 -2.31
CA SER A 69 14.55 6.35 -1.34
C SER A 69 13.81 5.09 -1.80
N LEU A 70 12.60 5.23 -2.34
CA LEU A 70 11.81 4.14 -2.89
C LEU A 70 12.50 3.49 -4.09
N LYS A 71 13.00 4.28 -5.05
CA LYS A 71 13.78 3.76 -6.18
C LYS A 71 14.99 2.97 -5.70
N ARG A 72 15.76 3.49 -4.74
CA ARG A 72 16.90 2.78 -4.15
C ARG A 72 16.50 1.46 -3.49
N ILE A 73 15.38 1.44 -2.78
CA ILE A 73 14.84 0.23 -2.14
C ILE A 73 14.50 -0.83 -3.21
N LEU A 74 13.87 -0.42 -4.31
CA LEU A 74 13.47 -1.30 -5.41
C LEU A 74 14.66 -1.79 -6.25
N SER A 75 15.67 -0.94 -6.48
CA SER A 75 16.86 -1.28 -7.28
C SER A 75 17.91 -2.08 -6.52
N THR A 76 17.76 -2.32 -5.21
CA THR A 76 18.73 -3.10 -4.43
C THR A 76 18.40 -4.59 -4.52
N PRO A 77 19.15 -5.40 -5.28
CA PRO A 77 18.83 -6.81 -5.47
C PRO A 77 19.03 -7.59 -4.17
N ASN A 78 17.99 -8.34 -3.76
CA ASN A 78 17.99 -9.47 -2.82
C ASN A 78 19.14 -9.51 -1.78
N LYS A 79 19.35 -8.43 -1.03
CA LYS A 79 19.87 -8.62 0.34
C LYS A 79 18.75 -9.34 1.07
N LYS A 80 19.01 -10.59 1.51
CA LYS A 80 18.12 -11.51 2.24
C LYS A 80 17.25 -10.87 3.35
N ASN A 81 17.50 -9.61 3.72
CA ASN A 81 16.87 -8.87 4.82
C ASN A 81 16.33 -7.47 4.44
N PHE A 82 16.32 -7.03 3.18
CA PHE A 82 15.91 -5.65 2.84
C PHE A 82 14.45 -5.49 2.39
N LEU A 83 13.91 -6.47 1.65
CA LEU A 83 12.48 -6.57 1.35
C LEU A 83 12.07 -8.05 1.37
N PRO A 84 11.67 -8.58 2.54
CA PRO A 84 11.46 -10.02 2.69
C PRO A 84 10.14 -10.56 2.10
N ARG A 85 9.25 -9.72 1.55
CA ARG A 85 7.94 -10.16 1.02
C ARG A 85 7.52 -9.34 -0.20
N ALA A 86 6.84 -10.01 -1.14
CA ALA A 86 6.27 -9.40 -2.34
C ALA A 86 5.41 -8.17 -2.01
N ASP A 87 4.66 -8.23 -0.91
CA ASP A 87 3.78 -7.14 -0.44
C ASP A 87 4.52 -5.82 -0.17
N TYR A 88 5.76 -5.87 0.34
CA TYR A 88 6.53 -4.64 0.59
C TYR A 88 7.06 -4.02 -0.69
N ARG A 89 7.36 -4.85 -1.70
CA ARG A 89 7.72 -4.36 -3.02
C ARG A 89 6.52 -3.69 -3.67
N GLU A 90 5.36 -4.36 -3.66
CA GLU A 90 4.11 -3.82 -4.19
C GLU A 90 3.77 -2.48 -3.52
N CYS A 91 3.87 -2.42 -2.19
CA CYS A 91 3.69 -1.17 -1.45
C CYS A 91 4.63 -0.06 -1.95
N ALA A 92 5.92 -0.35 -2.14
CA ALA A 92 6.87 0.64 -2.65
C ALA A 92 6.56 1.09 -4.10
N GLU A 93 6.12 0.18 -4.96
CA GLU A 93 5.69 0.48 -6.34
C GLU A 93 4.42 1.35 -6.34
N LEU A 94 3.42 1.05 -5.49
CA LEU A 94 2.21 1.87 -5.31
C LEU A 94 2.53 3.27 -4.78
N MET A 95 3.48 3.41 -3.85
CA MET A 95 3.91 4.71 -3.36
C MET A 95 4.59 5.56 -4.45
N LEU A 96 5.36 4.94 -5.35
CA LEU A 96 5.91 5.65 -6.51
C LEU A 96 4.80 6.18 -7.43
N ILE A 97 3.80 5.35 -7.73
CA ILE A 97 2.63 5.74 -8.55
C ILE A 97 1.89 6.90 -7.88
N LEU A 98 1.63 6.81 -6.58
CA LEU A 98 0.98 7.87 -5.80
C LEU A 98 1.77 9.18 -5.88
N LEU A 99 3.10 9.12 -5.83
CA LEU A 99 3.96 10.31 -5.96
C LEU A 99 4.15 10.78 -7.41
N GLY A 100 3.53 10.12 -8.38
CA GLY A 100 3.55 10.50 -9.80
C GLY A 100 4.73 9.96 -10.60
N GLU A 101 5.37 8.90 -10.12
CA GLU A 101 6.42 8.16 -10.83
C GLU A 101 5.87 6.85 -11.39
N THR A 102 6.52 6.33 -12.44
CA THR A 102 6.19 5.00 -13.00
C THR A 102 7.24 3.97 -12.54
N PRO A 103 6.84 2.87 -11.87
CA PRO A 103 7.76 1.78 -11.52
C PRO A 103 8.37 1.09 -12.75
N GLU A 104 9.52 0.43 -12.59
CA GLU A 104 10.20 -0.28 -13.70
C GLU A 104 9.33 -1.38 -14.35
N ARG A 105 8.46 -2.02 -13.57
CA ARG A 105 7.52 -3.05 -14.05
C ARG A 105 6.26 -2.47 -14.71
N GLY A 106 6.19 -1.14 -14.84
CA GLY A 106 4.98 -0.43 -15.22
C GLY A 106 3.95 -0.35 -14.08
N ILE A 107 2.75 0.10 -14.43
CA ILE A 107 1.63 0.24 -13.50
C ILE A 107 0.77 -1.01 -13.60
N GLN A 108 0.71 -1.78 -12.52
CA GLN A 108 -0.12 -2.97 -12.41
C GLN A 108 -0.96 -2.88 -11.15
N TRP A 109 -2.27 -3.03 -11.30
CA TRP A 109 -3.21 -3.04 -10.18
C TRP A 109 -3.60 -4.48 -9.88
N LEU A 110 -3.15 -5.01 -8.75
CA LEU A 110 -3.48 -6.37 -8.35
C LEU A 110 -4.83 -6.42 -7.65
N LYS A 111 -5.64 -7.43 -8.00
CA LYS A 111 -6.87 -7.72 -7.28
C LYS A 111 -6.52 -7.93 -5.79
N PRO A 112 -7.27 -7.31 -4.86
CA PRO A 112 -7.07 -7.53 -3.43
C PRO A 112 -7.06 -9.02 -3.07
N GLY A 113 -6.14 -9.39 -2.17
CA GLY A 113 -5.91 -10.76 -1.76
C GLY A 113 -6.95 -11.31 -0.76
N THR A 114 -6.49 -12.13 0.19
CA THR A 114 -7.35 -12.73 1.21
C THR A 114 -7.96 -11.66 2.12
N ALA A 115 -9.21 -11.88 2.56
CA ALA A 115 -9.99 -10.92 3.35
C ALA A 115 -9.86 -11.13 4.87
N HIS A 116 -8.86 -11.90 5.29
CA HIS A 116 -8.62 -12.17 6.70
C HIS A 116 -8.10 -10.92 7.40
N HIS A 117 -8.54 -10.71 8.64
CA HIS A 117 -7.95 -9.68 9.48
C HIS A 117 -6.45 -9.94 9.69
N ALA A 118 -5.65 -8.87 9.60
CA ALA A 118 -4.27 -8.89 10.07
C ALA A 118 -4.26 -9.30 11.55
N ARG A 119 -3.34 -10.17 11.96
CA ARG A 119 -3.32 -10.80 13.30
C ARG A 119 -2.58 -9.97 14.34
#